data_AF-A0A962TIU9-F1
#
_entry.id   AF-A0A962TIU9-F1
#
_cell.length_a   1.000
_cell.length_b   1.000
_cell.length_c   1.000
_cell.angle_alpha   90.00
_cell.angle_beta   90.00
_cell.angle_gamma   90.00
#
_symmetry.space_group_name_H-M   'P 1'
#
loop_
_entity.id
_entity.type
_entity.pdbx_description
1 polymer ?
#
loop_
_entity_poly.entity_id
_entity_poly.type
_entity_poly.pdbx_seq_one_letter_code
_entity_poly.pdbx_strand_id
1 'polypeptide(L)' 'ARTDNALLLARAAYHLGNRHIPLQIDSGWLRYLHDHVLDEMVQELGLDVIHEQVPFEPEAGAHGGARHHHHHPA' A
#
# COMPACT_ATOMS: atom_id res chain seq x y z
N ALA A 1 9.03 -1.04 -0.73
CA ALA A 1 9.82 -0.02 -0.03
C ALA A 1 10.19 -0.50 1.37
N ARG A 2 11.41 -0.25 1.86
CA ARG A 2 11.92 -0.75 3.17
C ARG A 2 12.60 0.35 3.97
N THR A 3 12.52 0.27 5.30
CA THR A 3 13.25 1.13 6.25
C THR A 3 13.18 0.52 7.66
N ASP A 4 14.21 0.74 8.47
CA ASP A 4 14.23 0.42 9.91
C ASP A 4 13.61 1.54 10.77
N ASN A 5 13.32 2.70 10.17
CA ASN A 5 12.70 3.83 10.84
C ASN A 5 11.16 3.75 10.73
N ALA A 6 10.52 3.33 11.82
CA ALA A 6 9.06 3.22 11.91
C ALA A 6 8.32 4.53 11.57
N LEU A 7 8.91 5.70 11.85
CA LEU A 7 8.28 6.99 11.52
C LEU A 7 8.27 7.25 10.01
N LEU A 8 9.35 6.89 9.29
CA LEU A 8 9.38 7.00 7.83
C LEU A 8 8.37 6.05 7.18
N LEU A 9 8.30 4.81 7.69
CA LEU A 9 7.33 3.82 7.25
C LEU A 9 5.88 4.33 7.41
N ALA A 10 5.55 4.88 8.59
CA ALA A 10 4.23 5.44 8.87
C ALA A 10 3.90 6.64 7.95
N ARG A 11 4.86 7.53 7.68
CA ARG A 11 4.68 8.67 6.76
C ARG A 11 4.39 8.18 5.34
N ALA A 12 5.15 7.22 4.84
CA ALA A 12 4.92 6.66 3.50
C ALA A 12 3.54 5.98 3.42
N ALA A 13 3.16 5.18 4.42
CA ALA A 13 1.85 4.55 4.48
C ALA A 13 0.70 5.58 4.47
N TYR A 14 0.84 6.68 5.23
CA TYR A 14 -0.11 7.78 5.24
C TYR A 14 -0.25 8.44 3.85
N HIS A 15 0.86 8.76 3.19
CA HIS A 15 0.83 9.41 1.87
C HIS A 15 0.26 8.51 0.76
N LEU A 16 0.54 7.20 0.80
CA LEU A 16 -0.01 6.22 -0.13
C LEU A 16 -1.52 6.00 0.13
N GLY A 17 -1.91 5.91 1.41
CA GLY A 17 -3.30 5.80 1.83
C GLY A 17 -4.16 6.99 1.40
N ASN A 18 -3.64 8.22 1.54
CA ASN A 18 -4.32 9.45 1.08
C ASN A 18 -4.55 9.50 -0.44
N ARG A 19 -3.86 8.65 -1.20
CA ARG A 19 -4.02 8.51 -2.65
C ARG A 19 -4.86 7.29 -3.04
N HIS A 20 -5.43 6.58 -2.06
CA HIS A 20 -6.16 5.34 -2.25
C HIS A 20 -5.36 4.25 -2.99
N ILE A 21 -4.04 4.21 -2.76
CA ILE A 21 -3.19 3.16 -3.31
C ILE A 21 -3.40 1.87 -2.51
N PRO A 22 -3.68 0.72 -3.15
CA PRO A 22 -3.63 -0.57 -2.48
C PRO A 22 -2.25 -0.77 -1.85
N LEU A 23 -2.22 -1.06 -0.56
CA LEU A 23 -0.98 -1.10 0.22
C LEU A 23 -0.97 -2.35 1.09
N GLN A 24 0.10 -3.15 0.98
CA GLN A 24 0.41 -4.21 1.93
C GLN A 24 1.45 -3.66 2.91
N ILE A 25 1.21 -3.86 4.20
CA ILE A 25 2.00 -3.28 5.29
C ILE A 25 2.53 -4.41 6.16
N ASP A 26 3.82 -4.37 6.48
CA ASP A 26 4.42 -5.29 7.44
C ASP A 26 5.58 -4.61 8.18
N SER A 27 6.21 -5.32 9.09
CA SER A 27 7.31 -4.87 9.92
C SER A 27 8.52 -4.50 9.07
N GLY A 28 8.77 -3.19 8.94
CA GLY A 28 9.93 -2.63 8.25
C GLY A 28 9.78 -2.47 6.73
N TRP A 29 8.60 -2.75 6.17
CA TRP A 29 8.38 -2.57 4.74
C TRP A 29 6.93 -2.30 4.34
N LEU A 30 6.78 -1.67 3.19
CA LEU A 30 5.52 -1.44 2.48
C LEU A 30 5.62 -2.02 1.08
N ARG A 31 4.53 -2.62 0.57
CA ARG A 31 4.43 -3.07 -0.82
C ARG A 31 3.20 -2.46 -1.48
N TYR A 32 3.39 -1.99 -2.70
CA TYR A 32 2.38 -1.40 -3.57
C TYR A 32 2.74 -1.78 -5.01
N LEU A 33 1.80 -1.61 -5.94
CA LEU A 33 2.06 -1.89 -7.36
C LEU A 33 3.08 -0.89 -7.91
N HIS A 34 4.03 -1.38 -8.70
CA HIS A 34 5.06 -0.53 -9.29
C HIS A 34 4.43 0.60 -10.12
N ASP A 35 4.82 1.83 -9.77
CA ASP A 35 4.48 3.06 -10.46
C ASP A 35 5.61 4.06 -10.21
N HIS A 36 6.20 4.59 -11.28
CA HIS A 36 7.36 5.48 -11.20
C HIS A 36 7.12 6.76 -10.39
N VAL A 37 5.90 7.31 -10.40
CA VAL A 37 5.55 8.51 -9.62
C VAL A 37 5.46 8.17 -8.12
N LEU A 38 4.88 7.01 -7.80
CA LEU A 38 4.82 6.54 -6.41
C LEU A 38 6.21 6.17 -5.89
N ASP A 39 7.05 5.58 -6.72
CA ASP A 39 8.43 5.23 -6.38
C ASP A 39 9.25 6.48 -6.05
N GLU A 40 9.20 7.51 -6.89
CA GLU A 40 9.88 8.79 -6.64
C GLU A 40 9.40 9.43 -5.34
N MET A 41 8.07 9.51 -5.12
CA MET A 41 7.51 10.03 -3.88
C MET A 41 7.99 9.26 -2.64
N VAL A 42 8.04 7.93 -2.70
CA VAL A 42 8.47 7.09 -1.57
C VAL A 42 9.98 7.22 -1.31
N GLN A 43 10.77 7.39 -2.37
CA GLN A 43 12.21 7.70 -2.28
C GLN A 43 12.46 9.09 -1.68
N GLU A 44 11.70 10.11 -2.08
CA GLU A 44 11.78 11.47 -1.51
C GLU A 44 11.44 11.51 0.00
N LEU A 45 10.60 10.57 0.46
CA LEU A 45 10.31 10.37 1.89
C LEU A 45 11.45 9.65 2.64
N GLY A 46 12.47 9.16 1.92
CA GLY A 46 13.66 8.53 2.50
C GLY A 46 13.58 7.01 2.64
N LEU A 47 12.65 6.33 1.96
CA LEU A 47 12.59 4.87 1.95
C LEU A 47 13.36 4.30 0.76
N ASP A 48 13.94 3.10 0.95
CA ASP A 48 14.55 2.36 -0.15
C ASP A 48 13.48 1.60 -0.95
N VAL A 49 13.40 1.83 -2.26
CA VAL A 49 12.41 1.22 -3.15
C VAL A 49 13.06 0.10 -3.95
N ILE A 50 12.50 -1.10 -3.84
CA ILE A 50 12.96 -2.32 -4.51
C ILE A 50 11.82 -2.86 -5.34
N HIS A 51 12.12 -3.31 -6.56
CA HIS A 51 11.17 -3.97 -7.45
C HIS A 51 11.35 -5.48 -7.38
N GLU A 52 10.26 -6.19 -7.08
CA GLU A 52 10.24 -7.64 -6.96
C GLU A 52 8.91 -8.20 -7.49
N GLN A 53 8.92 -9.41 -8.06
CA GLN A 53 7.72 -10.12 -8.48
C GLN A 53 7.33 -11.14 -7.41
N VAL A 54 6.35 -10.78 -6.59
CA VAL A 54 5.93 -11.53 -5.41
C VAL A 54 4.42 -11.40 -5.23
N PRO A 55 3.75 -12.32 -4.50
CA PRO A 55 2.36 -12.15 -4.13
C PRO A 55 2.12 -10.81 -3.44
N PHE A 56 0.96 -10.22 -3.74
CA PHE A 56 0.57 -8.93 -3.22
C PHE A 56 -0.79 -9.04 -2.55
N GLU A 57 -0.80 -8.84 -1.23
CA GLU A 57 -1.97 -8.98 -0.37
C GLU A 57 -2.21 -7.63 0.33
N PRO A 58 -2.85 -6.67 -0.34
CA PRO A 58 -3.10 -5.35 0.23
C PRO A 58 -4.11 -5.42 1.38
N GLU A 59 -3.97 -4.51 2.32
CA GLU A 59 -4.94 -4.31 3.40
C GLU A 59 -6.33 -3.99 2.83
N ALA A 60 -7.37 -4.57 3.43
CA ALA A 60 -8.74 -4.24 3.08
C ALA A 60 -9.00 -2.77 3.41
N GLY A 61 -9.44 -1.99 2.42
CA GLY A 61 -9.77 -0.59 2.65
C GLY A 61 -10.87 -0.44 3.71
N ALA A 62 -10.81 0.62 4.51
CA ALA A 62 -11.77 0.88 5.61
C ALA A 62 -13.26 0.94 5.17
N HIS A 63 -13.52 1.06 3.87
CA HIS A 63 -14.85 1.18 3.28
C HIS A 63 -15.27 -0.07 2.47
N GLY A 64 -14.43 -1.12 2.44
CA GLY A 64 -14.62 -2.33 1.63
C GLY A 64 -15.47 -3.43 2.27
N GLY A 65 -16.24 -3.12 3.33
CA GLY A 65 -17.08 -4.07 4.06
C GLY A 65 -18.52 -4.21 3.55
N ALA A 66 -18.90 -3.58 2.43
CA ALA A 66 -20.27 -3.69 1.92
C ALA A 66 -20.29 -3.70 0.38
N ARG A 67 -20.25 -4.90 -0.22
CA ARG A 67 -21.07 -5.31 -1.39
C ARG A 67 -20.58 -6.62 -2.02
N HIS A 68 -21.03 -7.76 -1.50
CA HIS A 68 -21.23 -9.00 -2.26
C HIS A 68 -22.36 -9.87 -1.66
N HIS A 69 -23.53 -9.29 -1.40
CA HIS A 69 -24.74 -10.08 -1.06
C HIS A 69 -26.02 -9.38 -1.49
N HIS A 70 -26.41 -9.47 -2.77
CA HIS A 70 -27.82 -9.35 -3.22
C HIS A 70 -27.94 -10.14 -4.53
N HIS A 71 -28.20 -11.46 -4.45
CA HIS A 71 -29.52 -12.07 -4.55
C HIS A 71 -30.24 -11.70 -5.86
N HIS A 72 -30.09 -12.56 -6.88
CA HIS A 72 -31.02 -12.66 -8.00
C HIS A 72 -32.33 -13.26 -7.47
N PRO A 73 -33.50 -12.62 -7.62
CA PRO A 73 -34.75 -13.34 -7.78
C PRO A 73 -35.11 -13.47 -9.27
N ALA A 74 -35.87 -14.54 -9.53
CA ALA A 74 -36.36 -15.04 -10.80
C ALA A 74 -36.94 -13.99 -11.77
#